data_AF-A0A6G7J806-F1
#
_entry.id   AF-A0A6G7J806-F1
#
_cell.length_a   1.000
_cell.length_b   1.000
_cell.length_c   1.000
_cell.angle_alpha   90.00
_cell.angle_beta   90.00
_cell.angle_gamma   90.00
#
_symmetry.space_group_name_H-M   'P 1'
#
loop_
_entity.id
_entity.type
_entity.pdbx_description
1 polymer ?
#
loop_
_entity_poly.entity_id
_entity_poly.type
_entity_poly.pdbx_seq_one_letter_code
_entity_poly.pdbx_strand_id
1 'polypeptide(L)' 'MKTRFLIILFIMFIIPTMSEAQCAMCRAVVESESDGKTAEAINNGIVYLMAVPYVLVGGLFYFIYRKMRG' A
#
# COMPACT_ATOMS: atom_id res chain seq x y z
N MET A 1 -10.60 25.49 -14.84
CA MET A 1 -10.79 24.08 -14.41
C MET A 1 -9.47 23.36 -14.13
N LYS A 2 -8.47 23.45 -15.02
CA LYS A 2 -7.14 22.83 -14.83
C LYS A 2 -6.44 23.22 -13.52
N THR A 3 -6.45 24.51 -13.16
CA THR A 3 -5.82 24.99 -11.92
C THR A 3 -6.50 24.45 -10.66
N ARG A 4 -7.84 24.36 -10.65
CA ARG A 4 -8.57 23.77 -9.51
C ARG A 4 -8.27 22.27 -9.37
N PHE A 5 -8.18 21.56 -10.48
CA PHE A 5 -7.79 20.15 -10.50
C PHE A 5 -6.35 19.94 -9.97
N LEU A 6 -5.40 20.78 -10.39
CA LEU A 6 -4.01 20.72 -9.90
C LEU A 6 -3.91 21.03 -8.41
N ILE A 7 -4.71 21.98 -7.90
CA ILE A 7 -4.78 22.29 -6.47
C ILE A 7 -5.34 21.10 -5.68
N ILE A 8 -6.40 20.45 -6.17
CA ILE A 8 -6.97 19.26 -5.52
C ILE A 8 -5.95 18.11 -5.50
N LEU A 9 -5.25 17.88 -6.62
CA LEU A 9 -4.23 16.84 -6.73
C LEU A 9 -3.05 17.09 -5.77
N PHE A 10 -2.61 18.34 -5.66
CA PHE A 10 -1.55 18.75 -4.74
C PHE A 10 -1.96 18.56 -3.27
N ILE A 11 -3.19 18.94 -2.91
CA ILE A 11 -3.74 18.73 -1.56
C ILE A 11 -3.81 17.23 -1.25
N MET A 12 -4.30 16.39 -2.17
CA MET A 12 -4.34 14.93 -1.97
C MET A 12 -2.96 14.31 -1.74
N PHE A 13 -1.91 14.88 -2.32
CA PHE A 13 -0.53 14.37 -2.17
C PHE A 13 0.10 14.76 -0.82
N ILE A 14 -0.38 15.83 -0.18
CA ILE A 14 0.13 16.34 1.11
C ILE A 14 -0.64 15.76 2.30
N ILE A 15 -1.93 15.46 2.15
CA ILE A 15 -2.75 14.85 3.21
C ILE A 15 -2.11 13.61 3.87
N PRO A 16 -1.46 12.67 3.16
CA PRO A 16 -0.85 11.51 3.82
C PRO A 16 0.33 11.86 4.74
N THR A 17 0.95 13.04 4.64
CA THR A 17 2.01 13.47 5.58
C THR A 17 1.45 14.05 6.87
N MET A 18 0.16 14.34 6.92
CA MET A 18 -0.56 14.89 8.09
C MET A 18 -1.33 13.80 8.85
N SER A 19 -1.36 12.57 8.34
CA SER A 19 -1.68 11.43 9.21
C SER A 19 -0.47 11.19 10.10
N GLU A 20 -0.57 11.59 11.37
CA GLU A 20 0.17 10.95 12.46
C GLU A 20 0.11 9.46 12.17
N ALA A 21 1.27 8.88 11.85
CA ALA A 21 1.31 7.48 11.49
C ALA A 21 0.66 6.72 12.65
N GLN A 22 -0.48 6.07 12.39
CA GLN A 22 -1.14 5.14 13.33
C GLN A 22 -0.13 4.11 13.88
N CYS A 23 1.04 4.01 13.26
CA CYS A 23 2.28 3.42 13.72
C CYS A 23 2.64 3.64 15.19
N ALA A 24 2.46 4.80 15.84
CA ALA A 24 2.84 4.89 17.27
C ALA A 24 1.92 4.05 18.17
N MET A 25 0.62 4.03 17.87
CA MET A 25 -0.38 3.29 18.65
C MET A 25 -0.41 1.80 18.25
N CYS A 26 -0.37 1.50 16.95
CA CYS A 26 -0.31 0.13 16.44
C CYS A 26 0.99 -0.57 16.87
N ARG A 27 2.13 0.14 16.89
CA ARG A 27 3.40 -0.42 17.35
C ARG A 27 3.41 -0.63 18.85
N ALA A 28 2.87 0.29 19.65
CA ALA A 28 2.76 0.08 21.10
C ALA A 28 1.88 -1.13 21.46
N VAL A 29 0.78 -1.37 20.73
CA VAL A 29 -0.06 -2.57 20.91
C VAL A 29 0.69 -3.84 20.50
N VAL A 30 1.44 -3.81 19.39
CA VAL A 30 2.23 -4.96 18.92
C VAL A 30 3.40 -5.27 19.86
N GLU A 31 4.12 -4.25 20.33
CA GLU A 31 5.28 -4.41 21.22
C GLU A 31 4.87 -4.76 22.66
N SER A 32 3.65 -4.42 23.08
CA SER A 32 3.08 -4.84 24.37
C SER A 32 2.40 -6.20 24.33
N GLU A 33 2.26 -6.82 23.16
CA GLU A 33 1.69 -8.15 23.02
C GLU A 33 2.74 -9.22 23.35
N SER A 34 2.47 -10.04 24.37
CA SER A 34 3.44 -11.02 24.88
C SER A 34 3.58 -12.28 24.04
N ASP A 35 2.58 -12.61 23.20
CA ASP A 35 2.50 -13.86 22.43
C ASP A 35 2.91 -13.70 20.95
N GLY A 36 3.20 -12.46 20.51
CA GLY A 36 3.70 -12.15 19.17
C GLY A 36 2.73 -12.40 18.00
N LYS A 37 1.53 -12.93 18.26
CA LYS A 37 0.51 -13.27 17.26
C LYS A 37 0.05 -12.06 16.45
N THR A 38 -0.01 -10.88 17.07
CA THR A 38 -0.37 -9.63 16.42
C THR A 38 0.71 -9.18 15.44
N ALA A 39 2.00 -9.38 15.79
CA ALA A 39 3.11 -9.12 14.89
C ALA A 39 3.07 -10.03 13.66
N GLU A 40 2.79 -11.32 13.85
CA GLU A 40 2.65 -12.29 12.76
C GLU A 40 1.46 -11.95 11.84
N ALA A 41 0.31 -11.61 12.41
CA ALA A 41 -0.87 -11.20 11.65
C ALA A 41 -0.61 -9.97 10.77
N ILE A 42 0.12 -8.97 11.30
CA ILE A 42 0.51 -7.78 10.53
C ILE A 42 1.47 -8.15 9.40
N ASN A 43 2.48 -8.99 9.65
CA ASN A 43 3.41 -9.42 8.61
C ASN A 43 2.69 -10.15 7.46
N ASN A 44 1.74 -11.03 7.80
CA ASN A 44 0.90 -11.70 6.83
C ASN A 44 0.05 -10.71 6.03
N GLY A 45 -0.49 -9.67 6.69
CA GLY A 45 -1.19 -8.57 6.03
C GLY A 45 -0.32 -7.78 5.05
N ILE A 46 0.91 -7.45 5.43
CA ILE A 46 1.88 -6.76 4.55
C ILE A 46 2.16 -7.60 3.32
N VAL A 47 2.49 -8.89 3.49
CA VAL A 47 2.75 -9.80 2.37
C VAL A 47 1.52 -9.93 1.47
N TYR A 48 0.32 -10.04 2.03
CA TYR A 48 -0.93 -10.10 1.27
C TYR A 48 -1.15 -8.84 0.42
N LEU A 49 -0.97 -7.64 1.01
CA LEU A 49 -1.11 -6.38 0.28
C LEU A 49 -0.03 -6.19 -0.78
N MET A 50 1.21 -6.62 -0.51
CA MET A 50 2.31 -6.59 -1.47
C MET A 50 2.12 -7.57 -2.62
N ALA A 51 1.40 -8.69 -2.44
CA ALA A 51 1.16 -9.65 -3.51
C ALA A 51 0.39 -9.04 -4.68
N VAL A 52 -0.57 -8.14 -4.40
CA VAL A 52 -1.43 -7.51 -5.41
C VAL A 52 -0.63 -6.79 -6.52
N PRO A 53 0.26 -5.82 -6.24
CA PRO A 53 1.03 -5.15 -7.29
C PRO A 53 1.89 -6.11 -8.12
N TYR A 54 2.46 -7.16 -7.52
CA TYR A 54 3.24 -8.14 -8.27
C TYR A 54 2.39 -8.95 -9.23
N VAL A 55 1.21 -9.40 -8.81
CA VAL A 55 0.25 -10.13 -9.67
C VAL A 55 -0.21 -9.24 -10.82
N LEU A 56 -0.54 -7.97 -10.54
CA LEU A 56 -0.98 -7.03 -11.57
C LEU A 56 0.12 -6.77 -12.61
N VAL A 57 1.36 -6.54 -12.17
CA VAL A 57 2.50 -6.32 -13.06
C VAL A 57 2.81 -7.58 -13.89
N GLY A 58 2.81 -8.76 -13.28
CA GLY A 58 2.99 -10.03 -13.98
C GLY A 58 1.89 -10.29 -15.02
N GLY A 59 0.63 -10.04 -14.64
CA GLY A 59 -0.51 -10.13 -15.56
C GLY A 59 -0.37 -9.16 -16.73
N LEU A 60 -0.02 -7.90 -16.46
CA LEU A 60 0.23 -6.90 -17.50
C LEU A 60 1.31 -7.35 -18.50
N PHE A 61 2.46 -7.82 -17.99
CA PHE A 61 3.53 -8.33 -18.86
C PHE A 61 3.08 -9.54 -19.69
N TYR A 62 2.29 -10.45 -19.12
CA TYR A 62 1.73 -11.58 -19.85
C TYR A 62 0.82 -11.14 -21.01
N PHE A 63 -0.06 -10.15 -20.79
CA PHE A 63 -0.91 -9.60 -21.86
C PHE A 63 -0.08 -8.89 -22.95
N ILE A 64 0.93 -8.11 -22.56
CA ILE A 64 1.84 -7.45 -23.51
C ILE A 64 2.58 -8.49 -24.36
N TYR A 65 3.18 -9.48 -23.72
CA TYR A 65 3.92 -10.54 -24.41
C TYR A 65 3.04 -11.29 -25.42
N ARG A 66 1.81 -11.66 -25.01
CA ARG A 66 0.86 -12.33 -25.90
C ARG A 66 0.49 -11.47 -27.11
N LYS A 67 0.32 -10.16 -26.91
CA LYS A 67 0.02 -9.21 -27.98
C LYS A 67 1.20 -8.98 -28.93
N MET A 68 2.43 -9.11 -28.44
CA MET A 68 3.64 -8.95 -29.27
C MET A 68 4.03 -10.22 -30.02
N ARG A 69 3.64 -11.40 -29.52
CA ARG A 69 3.95 -12.71 -30.13
C ARG A 69 2.85 -13.23 -31.05
N GLY A 70 1.62 -12.72 -30.94
CA GLY A 70 0.55 -12.90 -31.92
C GLY A 70 0.53 -11.77 -32.92
#